data_AF-A0A7S1Z4U4-F1
#
_entry.id   AF-A0A7S1Z4U4-F1
#
_cell.length_a   1.000
_cell.length_b   1.000
_cell.length_c   1.000
_cell.angle_alpha   90.00
_cell.angle_beta   90.00
_cell.angle_gamma   90.00
#
_symmetry.space_group_name_H-M   'P 1'
#
loop_
_entity.id
_entity.type
_entity.pdbx_description
1 polymer ?
#
loop_
_entity_poly.entity_id
_entity_poly.type
_entity_poly.pdbx_seq_one_letter_code
_entity_poly.pdbx_strand_id
1 'polypeptide(L)'
;DMVASRGWRATTDLPMALYFEDLLEKYPDCKFILTTRENSEVWFRSWNMLTKTITGPSQYFQFLAHMKIMDKYFRWLFSVVNRDNKYLTAPYPLPDQSKKDAIGTYEAHNRRVREVIPAEQLLEYSVKQGWKPLCDFLEVENCPTTPFPKSNSARSVQIQAVAVMILPL
;
A
#
# COMPACT_ATOMS: atom_id res chain seq x y z
N ASP A 1 19.46 8.51 7.23
CA ASP A 1 18.18 7.76 7.17
C ASP A 1 18.06 7.02 5.82
N MET A 2 17.04 6.22 5.53
CA MET A 2 16.91 5.51 4.24
C MET A 2 16.12 6.27 3.15
N VAL A 3 15.50 7.41 3.50
CA VAL A 3 14.58 8.14 2.62
C VAL A 3 15.27 9.39 2.11
N ALA A 4 15.42 10.41 2.96
CA ALA A 4 16.04 11.69 2.62
C ALA A 4 17.52 11.53 2.22
N SER A 5 18.29 10.67 2.89
CA SER A 5 19.73 10.50 2.54
C SER A 5 19.95 9.91 1.14
N ARG A 6 18.92 9.25 0.59
CA ARG A 6 18.92 8.70 -0.79
C ARG A 6 18.26 9.64 -1.79
N GLY A 7 17.91 10.86 -1.38
CA GLY A 7 17.30 11.87 -2.24
C GLY A 7 15.78 11.73 -2.44
N TRP A 8 15.13 10.78 -1.74
CA TRP A 8 13.67 10.64 -1.81
C TRP A 8 12.99 11.75 -1.01
N ARG A 9 11.88 12.28 -1.56
CA ARG A 9 11.09 13.37 -0.95
C ARG A 9 9.71 12.96 -0.48
N ALA A 10 9.32 11.72 -0.75
CA ALA A 10 8.04 11.16 -0.37
C ALA A 10 8.15 9.63 -0.29
N THR A 11 7.26 9.02 0.50
CA THR A 11 7.10 7.58 0.60
C THR A 11 5.63 7.23 0.42
N THR A 12 5.34 6.14 -0.26
CA THR A 12 3.97 5.64 -0.45
C THR A 12 3.96 4.13 -0.34
N ASP A 13 2.74 3.58 -0.21
CA ASP A 13 2.48 2.14 -0.24
C ASP A 13 3.19 1.34 0.87
N LEU A 14 2.98 0.03 0.87
CA LEU A 14 3.62 -0.92 1.76
C LEU A 14 5.08 -1.15 1.32
N PRO A 15 6.02 -1.24 2.27
CA PRO A 15 5.79 -1.30 3.71
C PRO A 15 5.75 0.08 4.39
N MET A 16 6.12 1.17 3.71
CA MET A 16 6.34 2.48 4.35
C MET A 16 5.10 3.03 5.06
N ALA A 17 3.90 2.78 4.52
CA ALA A 17 2.64 3.16 5.16
C ALA A 17 2.44 2.54 6.56
N LEU A 18 3.08 1.39 6.86
CA LEU A 18 3.00 0.75 8.17
C LEU A 18 3.86 1.46 9.24
N TYR A 19 4.86 2.23 8.83
CA TYR A 19 5.84 2.91 9.69
C TYR A 19 5.59 4.42 9.78
N PHE A 20 4.35 4.85 9.60
CA PHE A 20 4.04 6.29 9.55
C PHE A 20 4.29 7.01 10.89
N GLU A 21 4.17 6.31 12.03
CA GLU A 21 4.51 6.86 13.35
C GLU A 21 6.02 7.09 13.47
N ASP A 22 6.84 6.13 13.04
CA ASP A 22 8.31 6.27 12.99
C ASP A 22 8.73 7.39 12.00
N LEU A 23 7.99 7.54 10.90
CA LEU A 23 8.20 8.64 9.96
C LEU A 23 7.87 10.00 10.58
N LEU A 24 6.81 10.10 11.38
CA LEU A 24 6.46 11.33 12.09
C LEU A 24 7.52 11.69 13.13
N GLU A 25 7.98 10.73 13.94
CA GLU A 25 9.05 10.95 14.92
C GLU A 25 10.32 11.43 14.25
N LYS A 26 10.65 10.84 13.10
CA LYS A 26 11.90 11.11 12.38
C LYS A 26 11.88 12.38 11.55
N TYR A 27 10.72 12.72 11.00
CA TYR A 27 10.51 13.89 10.16
C TYR A 27 9.30 14.67 10.69
N PRO A 28 9.47 15.39 11.81
CA PRO A 28 8.37 16.05 12.50
C PRO A 28 7.69 17.13 11.66
N ASP A 29 8.35 17.65 10.62
CA ASP A 29 7.82 18.68 9.72
C ASP A 29 7.16 18.09 8.46
N CYS A 30 7.11 16.76 8.32
CA CYS A 30 6.51 16.14 7.15
C CYS A 30 4.98 16.24 7.15
N LYS A 31 4.44 16.49 5.95
CA LYS A 31 3.01 16.38 5.67
C LYS A 31 2.65 14.93 5.34
N PHE A 32 1.50 14.47 5.82
CA PHE A 32 0.96 13.13 5.62
C PHE A 32 -0.33 13.20 4.80
N ILE A 33 -0.47 12.24 3.87
CA ILE A 33 -1.66 12.12 3.02
C ILE A 33 -2.28 10.75 3.28
N LEU A 34 -3.44 10.74 3.93
CA LEU A 34 -4.24 9.52 4.10
C LEU A 34 -5.15 9.35 2.89
N THR A 35 -4.74 8.47 1.98
CA THR A 35 -5.58 8.15 0.80
C THR A 35 -6.73 7.23 1.16
N THR A 36 -7.97 7.64 0.86
CA THR A 36 -9.17 6.86 1.17
C THR A 36 -10.00 6.53 -0.06
N ARG A 37 -10.83 5.48 0.06
CA ARG A 37 -11.86 5.08 -0.91
C ARG A 37 -13.23 5.51 -0.40
N GLU A 38 -14.26 5.37 -1.24
CA GLU A 38 -15.64 5.71 -0.87
C GLU A 38 -16.11 4.96 0.39
N ASN A 39 -15.65 3.72 0.56
CA ASN A 39 -15.87 2.93 1.76
C ASN A 39 -14.90 1.73 1.80
N SER A 40 -14.88 1.05 2.94
CA SER A 40 -14.03 -0.13 3.20
C SER A 40 -14.36 -1.32 2.28
N GLU A 41 -15.59 -1.43 1.78
CA GLU A 41 -16.00 -2.48 0.83
C GLU A 41 -15.35 -2.29 -0.54
N VAL A 42 -15.32 -1.06 -1.06
CA VAL A 42 -14.63 -0.73 -2.31
C VAL A 42 -13.13 -0.98 -2.17
N TRP A 43 -12.54 -0.57 -1.04
CA TRP A 43 -11.15 -0.87 -0.74
C TRP A 43 -10.88 -2.38 -0.72
N PHE A 44 -11.68 -3.15 0.03
CA PHE A 44 -11.47 -4.59 0.19
C PHE A 44 -11.57 -5.34 -1.14
N ARG A 45 -12.53 -5.00 -2.00
CA ARG A 45 -12.63 -5.62 -3.34
C ARG A 45 -11.36 -5.40 -4.15
N SER A 46 -10.79 -4.19 -4.10
CA SER A 46 -9.53 -3.87 -4.78
C SER A 46 -8.35 -4.62 -4.17
N TRP A 47 -8.26 -4.63 -2.84
CA TRP A 47 -7.19 -5.30 -2.08
C TRP A 47 -7.18 -6.80 -2.34
N ASN A 48 -8.33 -7.46 -2.21
CA ASN A 48 -8.47 -8.90 -2.43
C ASN A 48 -8.12 -9.31 -3.87
N MET A 49 -8.49 -8.50 -4.87
CA MET A 49 -8.12 -8.73 -6.26
C MET A 49 -6.59 -8.64 -6.45
N LEU A 50 -5.96 -7.59 -5.91
CA LEU A 50 -4.51 -7.41 -5.97
C LEU A 50 -3.81 -8.61 -5.32
N THR A 51 -4.20 -8.98 -4.11
CA THR A 51 -3.51 -10.05 -3.35
C THR A 51 -3.65 -11.40 -4.04
N LYS A 52 -4.82 -11.73 -4.58
CA LYS A 52 -5.00 -12.97 -5.35
C LYS A 52 -4.17 -12.98 -6.62
N THR A 53 -4.01 -11.83 -7.27
CA THR A 53 -3.24 -11.68 -8.50
C THR A 53 -1.74 -11.88 -8.26
N ILE A 54 -1.19 -11.33 -7.18
CA ILE A 54 0.24 -11.42 -6.87
C ILE A 54 0.63 -12.79 -6.27
N THR A 55 -0.25 -13.43 -5.48
CA THR A 55 0.10 -14.69 -4.81
C THR A 55 -0.43 -15.94 -5.50
N GLY A 56 -1.53 -15.85 -6.25
CA GLY A 56 -2.13 -17.00 -6.93
C GLY A 56 -1.12 -17.77 -7.78
N PRO A 57 -0.35 -17.12 -8.65
CA PRO A 57 0.63 -17.80 -9.48
C PRO A 57 1.85 -18.36 -8.73
N SER A 58 2.18 -17.82 -7.55
CA SER A 58 3.39 -18.22 -6.81
C SER A 58 3.41 -19.72 -6.48
N GLN A 59 2.24 -20.38 -6.37
CA GLN A 59 2.13 -21.83 -6.20
C GLN A 59 2.82 -22.66 -7.30
N TYR A 60 2.96 -22.10 -8.51
CA TYR A 60 3.54 -22.80 -9.66
C TYR A 60 5.03 -22.50 -9.87
N PHE A 61 5.55 -21.42 -9.29
CA PHE A 61 6.89 -20.88 -9.60
C PHE A 61 7.84 -20.82 -8.40
N GLN A 62 7.51 -21.45 -7.26
CA GLN A 62 8.33 -21.40 -6.03
C GLN A 62 9.75 -21.97 -6.17
N PHE A 63 9.98 -22.79 -7.19
CA PHE A 63 11.30 -23.35 -7.45
C PHE A 63 12.30 -22.29 -7.94
N LEU A 64 11.82 -21.14 -8.44
CA LEU A 64 12.66 -20.00 -8.85
C LEU A 64 13.19 -19.25 -7.62
N ALA A 65 14.50 -18.95 -7.59
CA ALA A 65 15.14 -18.34 -6.43
C ALA A 65 14.59 -16.96 -6.05
N HIS A 66 14.31 -16.09 -7.02
CA HIS A 66 13.72 -14.77 -6.78
C HIS A 66 12.29 -14.88 -6.19
N MET A 67 11.55 -15.93 -6.54
CA MET A 67 10.22 -16.18 -5.99
C MET A 67 10.27 -16.56 -4.51
N LYS A 68 11.36 -17.16 -4.00
CA LYS A 68 11.53 -17.43 -2.57
C LYS A 68 11.71 -16.16 -1.74
N ILE A 69 12.34 -15.13 -2.30
CA ILE A 69 12.49 -13.83 -1.63
C ILE A 69 11.12 -13.13 -1.58
N MET A 70 10.40 -13.14 -2.70
CA MET A 70 9.05 -12.59 -2.77
C MET A 70 8.08 -13.32 -1.84
N ASP A 71 8.16 -14.64 -1.73
CA ASP A 71 7.35 -15.44 -0.80
C ASP A 71 7.55 -14.99 0.65
N LYS A 72 8.81 -14.90 1.12
CA LYS A 72 9.11 -14.44 2.47
C LYS A 72 8.55 -13.04 2.73
N TYR A 73 8.70 -12.13 1.75
CA TYR A 73 8.15 -10.78 1.84
C TYR A 73 6.62 -10.79 1.94
N PHE A 74 5.92 -11.51 1.05
CA PHE A 74 4.45 -11.54 1.06
C PHE A 74 3.87 -12.23 2.30
N ARG A 75 4.52 -13.29 2.80
CA ARG A 75 4.14 -13.94 4.06
C ARG A 75 4.24 -12.98 5.25
N TRP A 76 5.37 -12.28 5.36
CA TRP A 76 5.55 -11.24 6.38
C TRP A 76 4.50 -10.15 6.22
N LEU A 77 4.33 -9.63 5.00
CA LEU A 77 3.40 -8.54 4.72
C LEU A 77 1.97 -8.91 5.10
N PHE A 78 1.50 -10.09 4.69
CA PHE A 78 0.14 -10.54 4.99
C PHE A 78 -0.04 -10.86 6.47
N SER A 79 0.99 -11.39 7.14
CA SER A 79 0.98 -11.58 8.58
C SER A 79 0.77 -10.26 9.32
N VAL A 80 1.49 -9.21 8.91
CA VAL A 80 1.39 -7.87 9.53
C VAL A 80 0.06 -7.20 9.20
N VAL A 81 -0.30 -7.14 7.91
CA VAL A 81 -1.52 -6.43 7.46
C VAL A 81 -2.78 -7.11 7.98
N ASN A 82 -2.87 -8.44 7.96
CA ASN A 82 -4.03 -9.17 8.46
C ASN A 82 -3.99 -9.43 9.97
N ARG A 83 -2.87 -9.12 10.64
CA ARG A 83 -2.62 -9.50 12.04
C ARG A 83 -2.83 -11.00 12.28
N ASP A 84 -2.40 -11.83 11.34
CA ASP A 84 -2.54 -13.29 11.39
C ASP A 84 -1.22 -13.99 11.06
N ASN A 85 -0.55 -14.49 12.10
CA ASN A 85 0.74 -15.18 11.95
C ASN A 85 0.64 -16.51 11.20
N LYS A 86 -0.56 -17.03 10.91
CA LYS A 86 -0.72 -18.25 10.10
C LYS A 86 -0.12 -18.07 8.70
N TYR A 87 -0.12 -16.85 8.15
CA TYR A 87 0.51 -16.55 6.85
C TYR A 87 2.00 -16.89 6.81
N LEU A 88 2.70 -16.80 7.95
CA LEU A 88 4.15 -17.08 8.02
C LEU A 88 4.48 -18.53 7.67
N THR A 89 3.59 -19.47 7.97
CA THR A 89 3.85 -20.92 7.83
C THR A 89 2.83 -21.65 6.96
N ALA A 90 1.79 -20.98 6.44
CA ALA A 90 0.74 -21.62 5.67
C ALA A 90 1.27 -22.32 4.39
N PRO A 91 0.74 -23.49 4.03
CA PRO A 91 1.04 -24.10 2.73
C PRO A 91 0.52 -23.23 1.59
N TYR A 92 1.00 -23.50 0.37
CA TYR A 92 0.46 -22.89 -0.82
C TYR A 92 -0.73 -23.70 -1.38
N PRO A 93 -1.74 -23.05 -2.01
CA PRO A 93 -1.89 -21.58 -2.11
C PRO A 93 -2.10 -20.94 -0.74
N LEU A 94 -1.58 -19.73 -0.55
CA LEU A 94 -1.77 -18.99 0.71
C LEU A 94 -3.27 -18.82 0.99
N PRO A 95 -3.68 -18.81 2.27
CA PRO A 95 -5.09 -18.73 2.63
C PRO A 95 -5.69 -17.39 2.17
N ASP A 96 -6.94 -17.45 1.70
CA ASP A 96 -7.72 -16.26 1.39
C ASP A 96 -7.82 -15.35 2.61
N GLN A 97 -7.78 -14.04 2.38
CA GLN A 97 -7.93 -13.06 3.44
C GLN A 97 -9.38 -13.01 3.91
N SER A 98 -9.56 -13.02 5.24
CA SER A 98 -10.86 -12.76 5.86
C SER A 98 -11.30 -11.33 5.54
N LYS A 99 -12.44 -11.19 4.87
CA LYS A 99 -13.04 -9.88 4.56
C LYS A 99 -13.21 -9.02 5.81
N LYS A 100 -13.74 -9.64 6.89
CA LYS A 100 -13.99 -8.96 8.16
C LYS A 100 -12.69 -8.42 8.74
N ASP A 101 -11.64 -9.24 8.77
CA ASP A 101 -10.38 -8.86 9.40
C ASP A 101 -9.60 -7.85 8.54
N ALA A 102 -9.61 -8.01 7.21
CA ALA A 102 -9.02 -7.05 6.28
C ALA A 102 -9.69 -5.67 6.37
N ILE A 103 -11.04 -5.62 6.41
CA ILE A 103 -11.76 -4.35 6.61
C ILE A 103 -11.45 -3.77 8.00
N GLY A 104 -11.46 -4.60 9.05
CA GLY A 104 -11.18 -4.16 10.41
C GLY A 104 -9.78 -3.57 10.57
N THR A 105 -8.78 -4.15 9.91
CA THR A 105 -7.39 -3.66 9.92
C THR A 105 -7.24 -2.36 9.12
N TYR A 106 -7.88 -2.25 7.95
CA TYR A 106 -7.93 -1.00 7.17
C TYR A 106 -8.56 0.15 7.97
N GLU A 107 -9.72 -0.08 8.58
CA GLU A 107 -10.40 0.95 9.36
C GLU A 107 -9.63 1.32 10.62
N ALA A 108 -9.01 0.34 11.29
CA ALA A 108 -8.15 0.59 12.44
C ALA A 108 -6.92 1.41 12.07
N HIS A 109 -6.27 1.12 10.94
CA HIS A 109 -5.15 1.91 10.44
C HIS A 109 -5.58 3.35 10.14
N ASN A 110 -6.68 3.55 9.41
CA ASN A 110 -7.17 4.90 9.10
C ASN A 110 -7.56 5.69 10.35
N ARG A 111 -8.14 5.04 11.38
CA ARG A 111 -8.40 5.70 12.67
C ARG A 111 -7.10 6.09 13.35
N ARG A 112 -6.14 5.18 13.44
CA ARG A 112 -4.85 5.43 14.07
C ARG A 112 -4.08 6.59 13.42
N VAL A 113 -4.09 6.68 12.09
CA VAL A 113 -3.48 7.82 11.37
C VAL A 113 -4.12 9.15 11.80
N ARG A 114 -5.45 9.21 11.88
CA ARG A 114 -6.16 10.41 12.34
C ARG A 114 -5.90 10.77 13.81
N GLU A 115 -5.65 9.77 14.65
CA GLU A 115 -5.35 9.97 16.08
C GLU A 115 -3.93 10.46 16.33
N VAL A 116 -2.96 10.03 15.51
CA VAL A 116 -1.53 10.27 15.74
C VAL A 116 -1.02 11.48 14.98
N ILE A 117 -1.45 11.69 13.73
CA ILE A 117 -0.94 12.79 12.91
C ILE A 117 -1.68 14.09 13.28
N PRO A 118 -0.96 15.20 13.56
CA PRO A 118 -1.58 16.51 13.75
C PRO A 118 -2.46 16.91 12.56
N ALA A 119 -3.62 17.52 12.83
CA ALA A 119 -4.61 17.81 11.79
C ALA A 119 -4.06 18.76 10.70
N GLU A 120 -3.19 19.70 11.08
CA GLU A 120 -2.48 20.61 10.19
C GLU A 120 -1.46 19.92 9.28
N GLN A 121 -1.00 18.71 9.65
CA GLN A 121 -0.09 17.88 8.88
C GLN A 121 -0.80 16.75 8.14
N LEU A 122 -2.13 16.64 8.23
CA LEU A 122 -2.89 15.53 7.65
C LEU A 122 -3.87 16.01 6.58
N LEU A 123 -3.69 15.49 5.37
CA LEU A 123 -4.71 15.55 4.32
C LEU A 123 -5.38 14.18 4.16
N GLU A 124 -6.66 14.10 4.48
CA GLU A 124 -7.49 12.96 4.06
C GLU A 124 -7.99 13.21 2.63
N TYR A 125 -7.66 12.30 1.71
CA TYR A 125 -7.75 12.57 0.28
C TYR A 125 -8.22 11.35 -0.53
N SER A 126 -9.20 11.57 -1.40
CA SER A 126 -9.54 10.65 -2.47
C SER A 126 -8.90 11.10 -3.78
N VAL A 127 -8.23 10.19 -4.48
CA VAL A 127 -7.63 10.46 -5.80
C VAL A 127 -8.62 10.98 -6.84
N LYS A 128 -9.93 10.80 -6.62
CA LYS A 128 -11.00 11.35 -7.47
C LYS A 128 -11.11 12.88 -7.37
N GLN A 129 -10.58 13.49 -6.32
CA GLN A 129 -10.58 14.94 -6.13
C GLN A 129 -9.52 15.65 -7.00
N GLY A 130 -8.60 14.90 -7.62
CA GLY A 130 -7.62 15.45 -8.56
C GLY A 130 -6.55 16.31 -7.89
N TRP A 131 -5.93 17.20 -8.66
CA TRP A 131 -4.73 17.93 -8.23
C TRP A 131 -4.99 18.98 -7.15
N LYS A 132 -6.09 19.73 -7.24
CA LYS A 132 -6.30 20.96 -6.46
C LYS A 132 -6.08 20.79 -4.94
N PRO A 133 -6.78 19.89 -4.23
CA PRO A 133 -6.60 19.78 -2.77
C PRO A 133 -5.20 19.29 -2.39
N LEU A 134 -4.56 18.49 -3.25
CA LEU A 134 -3.19 18.01 -3.03
C LEU A 134 -2.19 19.17 -3.19
N CYS A 135 -2.31 19.97 -4.24
CA CYS A 135 -1.46 21.14 -4.46
C CYS A 135 -1.61 22.16 -3.33
N ASP A 136 -2.85 22.45 -2.91
CA ASP A 136 -3.12 23.40 -1.82
C ASP A 136 -2.46 22.93 -0.53
N PHE A 137 -2.66 21.66 -0.18
CA PHE A 137 -2.09 21.08 1.03
C PHE A 137 -0.56 21.03 0.98
N LEU A 138 0.03 20.73 -0.17
CA LEU A 138 1.48 20.68 -0.35
C LEU A 138 2.11 22.04 -0.65
N GLU A 139 1.32 23.12 -0.69
CA GLU A 139 1.77 24.48 -1.02
C GLU A 139 2.53 24.56 -2.36
N VAL A 140 2.03 23.83 -3.36
CA VAL A 140 2.61 23.83 -4.71
C VAL A 140 2.04 24.99 -5.52
N GLU A 141 2.87 26.01 -5.77
CA GLU A 141 2.50 27.20 -6.55
C GLU A 141 2.02 26.84 -7.96
N ASN A 142 2.79 25.99 -8.67
CA ASN A 142 2.52 25.59 -10.04
C ASN A 142 1.74 24.26 -10.08
N CYS A 143 0.47 24.31 -9.67
CA CYS A 143 -0.37 23.11 -9.67
C CYS A 143 -0.58 22.57 -11.11
N PRO A 144 -0.41 21.26 -11.37
CA PRO A 144 -0.56 20.71 -12.71
C PRO A 144 -1.97 20.89 -13.29
N THR A 145 -2.03 21.22 -14.59
CA THR A 145 -3.28 21.32 -15.35
C THR A 145 -3.60 20.05 -16.15
N THR A 146 -2.66 19.10 -16.19
CA THR A 146 -2.87 17.80 -16.84
C THR A 146 -3.88 16.95 -16.06
N PRO A 147 -4.53 15.96 -16.71
CA PRO A 147 -5.40 15.03 -16.01
C PRO A 147 -4.67 14.34 -14.85
N PHE A 148 -5.34 14.19 -13.71
CA PHE A 148 -4.75 13.48 -12.57
C PHE A 148 -4.38 12.04 -12.98
N PRO A 149 -3.18 11.53 -12.63
CA PRO A 149 -2.72 10.24 -13.08
C PRO A 149 -3.66 9.11 -12.68
N LYS A 150 -4.01 8.27 -13.67
CA LYS A 150 -4.77 7.04 -13.45
C LYS A 150 -3.95 5.85 -13.92
N SER A 151 -3.15 5.31 -13.01
CA SER A 151 -2.38 4.08 -13.20
C SER A 151 -2.91 2.97 -12.28
N ASN A 152 -2.24 1.81 -12.28
CA ASN A 152 -2.50 0.72 -11.34
C ASN A 152 -3.96 0.20 -11.33
N SER A 153 -4.56 0.12 -12.53
CA SER A 153 -5.84 -0.58 -12.72
C SER A 153 -5.72 -2.08 -12.43
N ALA A 154 -6.83 -2.74 -12.11
CA ALA A 154 -6.87 -4.20 -11.92
C ALA A 154 -6.24 -4.97 -13.09
N ARG A 155 -6.53 -4.53 -14.32
CA ARG A 155 -5.96 -5.13 -15.54
C ARG A 155 -4.45 -4.93 -15.63
N SER A 156 -3.96 -3.73 -15.34
CA SER A 156 -2.51 -3.48 -15.37
C SER A 156 -1.77 -4.26 -14.29
N VAL A 157 -2.36 -4.43 -13.10
CA VAL A 157 -1.81 -5.28 -12.03
C VAL A 157 -1.67 -6.73 -12.49
N GLN A 158 -2.68 -7.27 -13.16
CA GLN A 158 -2.61 -8.64 -13.71
C GLN A 158 -1.45 -8.82 -14.69
N ILE A 159 -1.25 -7.84 -15.59
CA ILE A 159 -0.15 -7.87 -16.56
C ILE A 159 1.20 -7.76 -15.85
N GLN A 160 1.34 -6.83 -14.90
CA GLN A 160 2.57 -6.62 -14.15
C GLN A 160 2.96 -7.84 -13.31
N ALA A 161 1.99 -8.47 -12.64
CA ALA A 161 2.23 -9.67 -11.85
C ALA A 161 2.79 -10.81 -12.72
N VAL A 162 2.27 -10.98 -13.94
CA VAL A 162 2.80 -11.97 -14.90
C VAL A 162 4.23 -11.64 -15.30
N ALA A 163 4.54 -10.38 -15.58
CA ALA A 163 5.88 -9.96 -15.97
C ALA A 163 6.92 -10.23 -14.88
N VAL A 164 6.62 -9.88 -13.62
CA VAL A 164 7.51 -10.07 -12.45
C VAL A 164 7.84 -11.55 -12.19
N MET A 165 6.97 -12.47 -12.60
CA MET A 165 7.23 -13.92 -12.44
C MET A 165 8.16 -14.49 -13.51
N ILE A 166 8.13 -13.92 -14.71
CA ILE A 166 8.90 -14.41 -15.86
C ILE A 166 10.28 -13.75 -15.90
N LEU A 167 10.37 -12.49 -15.47
CA LEU A 167 11.59 -11.70 -15.51
C LEU A 167 12.08 -11.40 -14.09
N PRO A 168 13.34 -11.71 -13.75
CA PRO A 168 13.91 -11.26 -12.49
C PRO A 168 13.95 -9.72 -12.47
N LEU A 169 13.48 -9.14 -11.35
CA LEU A 169 13.61 -7.71 -11.05
C LEU A 169 15.07 -7.29 -10.90
#